data_AF-A0A828Y6I0-F1
#
_entry.id   AF-A0A828Y6I0-F1
#
_cell.length_a   1.000
_cell.length_b   1.000
_cell.length_c   1.000
_cell.angle_alpha   90.00
_cell.angle_beta   90.00
_cell.angle_gamma   90.00
#
_symmetry.space_group_name_H-M   'P 1'
#
loop_
_entity.id
_entity.type
_entity.pdbx_description
1 polymer ?
#
loop_
_entity_poly.entity_id
_entity_poly.type
_entity_poly.pdbx_seq_one_letter_code
_entity_poly.pdbx_strand_id
1 'polypeptide(L)'
;MRRNIMKIAAVAALTVALTACKSDDDDDDVVMLALLYLADQTSGNCVTLAKDDAAHNGAAGAGDGKPTYTATGNTRPKAACANAFNTVFIVNNAETVATSVKAAYQAAKDKAVASGSNCAAVSTALQTATDAVTSLRVEQTLASNGGLCSGQGTGWNLNLLTFGGNSVNVDPNSEYFGKTVFACPSEQAKEKQLTLLNILNFSTIAGSVATDMATNLAFRQKSAAVTASNFKWTADAAAKGRLINVTELTTAGKSGAALVAFRSAALAGAATCAKDILSKESEEAQRIAFSLHDQGAGFNGAVTGVVLDSIITTAQAQSATEVLFTSLTCKYGDFDEENTGNKTTVGTETNVKNTGTCPATYPRY
;
A
#
# COMPACT_ATOMS: atom_id res chain seq x y z
N MET A 1 22.95 14.85 5.98
CA MET A 1 24.11 14.00 6.36
C MET A 1 23.90 13.16 7.63
N ARG A 2 23.46 13.72 8.78
CA ARG A 2 23.29 12.95 10.04
C ARG A 2 22.34 11.74 9.96
N ARG A 3 21.24 11.79 9.18
CA ARG A 3 20.31 10.66 9.00
C ARG A 3 20.89 9.47 8.19
N ASN A 4 21.80 9.72 7.24
CA ASN A 4 22.49 8.63 6.53
C ASN A 4 23.58 8.00 7.41
N ILE A 5 24.22 8.78 8.28
CA ILE A 5 25.20 8.29 9.25
C ILE A 5 24.53 7.37 10.27
N MET A 6 23.29 7.63 10.72
CA MET A 6 22.58 6.73 11.64
C MET A 6 22.18 5.40 11.00
N LYS A 7 21.78 5.38 9.72
CA LYS A 7 21.50 4.12 9.01
C LYS A 7 22.78 3.29 8.81
N ILE A 8 23.87 3.95 8.44
CA ILE A 8 25.19 3.32 8.32
C ILE A 8 25.70 2.87 9.70
N ALA A 9 25.45 3.63 10.77
CA ALA A 9 25.84 3.28 12.13
C ALA A 9 24.98 2.14 12.69
N ALA A 10 23.71 2.02 12.33
CA ALA A 10 22.86 0.89 12.71
C ALA A 10 23.28 -0.38 11.96
N VAL A 11 23.62 -0.27 10.67
CA VAL A 11 24.21 -1.36 9.90
C VAL A 11 25.56 -1.75 10.49
N ALA A 12 26.45 -0.79 10.75
CA ALA A 12 27.75 -1.03 11.36
C ALA A 12 27.64 -1.57 12.79
N ALA A 13 26.65 -1.15 13.59
CA ALA A 13 26.42 -1.71 14.93
C ALA A 13 25.88 -3.14 14.87
N LEU A 14 25.06 -3.46 13.86
CA LEU A 14 24.62 -4.84 13.60
C LEU A 14 25.80 -5.70 13.11
N THR A 15 26.63 -5.17 12.22
CA THR A 15 27.89 -5.79 11.77
C THR A 15 28.82 -6.04 12.95
N VAL A 16 29.03 -5.04 13.81
CA VAL A 16 29.87 -5.14 15.01
C VAL A 16 29.30 -6.13 16.01
N ALA A 17 27.98 -6.17 16.20
CA ALA A 17 27.33 -7.16 17.06
C ALA A 17 27.45 -8.59 16.49
N LEU A 18 27.36 -8.76 15.17
CA LEU A 18 27.54 -10.04 14.49
C LEU A 18 29.00 -10.50 14.50
N THR A 19 29.98 -9.59 14.38
CA THR A 19 31.41 -9.91 14.54
C THR A 19 31.79 -10.13 16.01
N ALA A 20 31.16 -9.45 16.97
CA ALA A 20 31.44 -9.60 18.40
C ALA A 20 30.81 -10.87 19.00
N CYS A 21 29.74 -11.39 18.39
CA CYS A 21 29.18 -12.70 18.73
C CYS A 21 29.83 -13.87 17.97
N LYS A 22 30.92 -13.61 17.24
CA LYS A 22 31.65 -14.64 16.48
C LYS A 22 32.89 -15.09 17.28
N SER A 23 33.04 -16.39 17.45
CA SER A 23 34.31 -17.00 17.83
C SER A 23 35.22 -17.08 16.60
N ASP A 24 36.40 -16.46 16.67
CA ASP A 24 37.66 -16.53 15.89
C ASP A 24 37.76 -17.22 14.50
N ASP A 25 36.67 -17.48 13.76
CA ASP A 25 36.72 -18.07 12.43
C ASP A 25 36.55 -16.98 11.34
N ASP A 26 37.47 -16.96 10.38
CA ASP A 26 37.75 -15.92 9.36
C ASP A 26 36.69 -15.75 8.23
N ASP A 27 35.44 -16.17 8.42
CA ASP A 27 34.42 -16.07 7.35
C ASP A 27 33.65 -14.73 7.34
N ASP A 28 34.22 -13.68 6.75
CA ASP A 28 33.52 -12.43 6.43
C ASP A 28 32.27 -12.64 5.54
N ASP A 29 32.22 -13.77 4.83
CA ASP A 29 31.12 -14.18 3.95
C ASP A 29 29.79 -14.38 4.69
N VAL A 30 29.79 -14.81 5.96
CA VAL A 30 28.54 -15.03 6.73
C VAL A 30 27.90 -13.70 7.13
N VAL A 31 28.72 -12.70 7.47
CA VAL A 31 28.24 -11.36 7.83
C VAL A 31 27.76 -10.62 6.58
N MET A 32 28.49 -10.72 5.47
CA MET A 32 28.05 -10.20 4.18
C MET A 32 26.78 -10.90 3.71
N LEU A 33 26.66 -12.22 3.87
CA LEU A 33 25.46 -12.98 3.53
C LEU A 33 24.27 -12.62 4.42
N ALA A 34 24.48 -12.38 5.72
CA ALA A 34 23.43 -11.92 6.64
C ALA A 34 22.97 -10.48 6.30
N LEU A 35 23.90 -9.60 5.92
CA LEU A 35 23.60 -8.24 5.43
C LEU A 35 22.90 -8.27 4.07
N LEU A 36 23.35 -9.12 3.14
CA LEU A 36 22.68 -9.37 1.86
C LEU A 36 21.29 -9.94 2.09
N TYR A 37 21.12 -10.86 3.04
CA TYR A 37 19.84 -11.45 3.40
C TYR A 37 18.90 -10.42 4.02
N LEU A 38 19.39 -9.54 4.91
CA LEU A 38 18.62 -8.43 5.45
C LEU A 38 18.26 -7.41 4.35
N ALA A 39 19.20 -7.09 3.46
CA ALA A 39 18.98 -6.20 2.32
C ALA A 39 17.95 -6.79 1.35
N ASP A 40 18.04 -8.08 1.05
CA ASP A 40 17.14 -8.84 0.17
C ASP A 40 15.73 -8.95 0.77
N GLN A 41 15.62 -9.14 2.09
CA GLN A 41 14.33 -9.13 2.80
C GLN A 41 13.70 -7.74 2.84
N THR A 42 14.50 -6.67 2.85
CA THR A 42 14.04 -5.26 2.90
C THR A 42 13.90 -4.59 1.53
N SER A 43 14.34 -5.24 0.45
CA SER A 43 14.18 -4.78 -0.94
C SER A 43 13.02 -5.46 -1.67
N GLY A 44 12.21 -6.26 -0.97
CA GLY A 44 11.21 -7.08 -1.61
C GLY A 44 10.25 -6.26 -2.49
N ASN A 45 10.19 -6.64 -3.76
CA ASN A 45 9.19 -6.19 -4.69
C ASN A 45 8.39 -7.41 -5.10
N CYS A 46 7.08 -7.32 -4.99
CA CYS A 46 6.18 -8.40 -5.35
C CYS A 46 5.36 -7.96 -6.56
N VAL A 47 5.21 -8.87 -7.52
CA VAL A 47 4.41 -8.63 -8.72
C VAL A 47 3.21 -9.55 -8.71
N THR A 48 2.02 -8.98 -8.72
CA THR A 48 0.76 -9.71 -8.85
C THR A 48 0.27 -9.70 -10.29
N LEU A 49 -0.10 -10.86 -10.82
CA LEU A 49 -0.66 -11.00 -12.16
C LEU A 49 -2.19 -11.14 -12.11
N ALA A 50 -2.90 -10.29 -12.85
CA ALA A 50 -4.34 -10.38 -13.07
C ALA A 50 -4.64 -10.49 -14.57
N LYS A 51 -5.56 -11.38 -14.94
CA LYS A 51 -6.02 -11.53 -16.33
C LYS A 51 -6.83 -10.30 -16.74
N ASP A 52 -6.56 -9.76 -17.92
CA ASP A 52 -7.25 -8.60 -18.49
C ASP A 52 -8.08 -9.03 -19.70
N ASP A 53 -9.31 -9.47 -19.44
CA ASP A 53 -10.23 -9.98 -20.47
C ASP A 53 -10.97 -8.87 -21.24
N ALA A 54 -10.76 -7.59 -20.90
CA ALA A 54 -11.48 -6.47 -21.49
C ALA A 54 -11.15 -6.24 -22.98
N ALA A 55 -10.03 -6.76 -23.48
CA ALA A 55 -9.59 -6.63 -24.88
C ALA A 55 -10.34 -7.54 -25.87
N HIS A 56 -11.16 -8.49 -25.41
CA HIS A 56 -11.81 -9.48 -26.28
C HIS A 56 -13.26 -9.16 -26.68
N ASN A 57 -13.78 -7.99 -26.31
CA ASN A 57 -15.10 -7.55 -26.77
C ASN A 57 -15.04 -6.97 -28.20
N GLY A 58 -14.75 -7.83 -29.17
CA GLY A 58 -15.26 -7.77 -30.55
C GLY A 58 -15.07 -6.49 -31.38
N ALA A 59 -14.20 -5.56 -31.01
CA ALA A 59 -13.93 -4.36 -31.80
C ALA A 59 -12.60 -4.52 -32.56
N ALA A 60 -12.68 -4.35 -33.89
CA ALA A 60 -11.58 -4.50 -34.84
C ALA A 60 -10.29 -3.80 -34.38
N GLY A 61 -9.24 -4.58 -34.12
CA GLY A 61 -7.89 -4.09 -33.84
C GLY A 61 -7.12 -4.74 -32.68
N ALA A 62 -7.70 -5.68 -31.93
CA ALA A 62 -7.05 -6.29 -30.77
C ALA A 62 -6.49 -7.70 -31.07
N GLY A 63 -5.25 -7.74 -31.56
CA GLY A 63 -4.27 -8.79 -31.26
C GLY A 63 -4.52 -10.23 -31.76
N ASP A 64 -3.49 -11.07 -31.66
CA ASP A 64 -3.41 -12.46 -32.17
C ASP A 64 -4.31 -13.50 -31.46
N GLY A 65 -5.21 -13.07 -30.59
CA GLY A 65 -6.18 -13.92 -29.90
C GLY A 65 -5.65 -14.58 -28.62
N LYS A 66 -4.50 -14.11 -28.09
CA LYS A 66 -3.95 -14.59 -26.81
C LYS A 66 -4.42 -13.73 -25.63
N PRO A 67 -4.58 -14.32 -24.43
CA PRO A 67 -4.98 -13.57 -23.25
C PRO A 67 -3.94 -12.49 -22.90
N THR A 68 -4.42 -11.29 -22.56
CA THR A 68 -3.60 -10.21 -21.99
C THR A 68 -3.67 -10.28 -20.47
N TYR A 69 -2.55 -9.97 -19.79
CA TYR A 69 -2.47 -9.90 -18.34
C TYR A 69 -1.90 -8.56 -17.90
N THR A 70 -2.35 -8.08 -16.74
CA THR A 70 -1.79 -6.93 -16.04
C THR A 70 -0.92 -7.42 -14.91
N ALA A 71 0.36 -7.05 -14.94
CA ALA A 71 1.24 -7.18 -13.80
C ALA A 71 1.21 -5.89 -12.98
N THR A 72 1.01 -6.03 -11.67
CA THR A 72 1.07 -4.92 -10.72
C THR A 72 2.21 -5.17 -9.74
N GLY A 73 3.21 -4.31 -9.76
CA GLY A 73 4.37 -4.37 -8.87
C GLY A 73 4.16 -3.47 -7.66
N ASN A 74 4.37 -4.01 -6.47
CA ASN A 74 4.28 -3.30 -5.19
C ASN A 74 5.49 -3.64 -4.32
N THR A 75 5.86 -2.73 -3.43
CA THR A 75 6.88 -3.00 -2.42
C THR A 75 6.27 -3.78 -1.27
N ARG A 76 6.90 -4.90 -0.90
CA ARG A 76 6.58 -5.69 0.30
C ARG A 76 7.82 -6.49 0.70
N PRO A 77 8.05 -6.83 1.98
CA PRO A 77 9.12 -7.77 2.32
C PRO A 77 9.10 -9.00 1.42
N LYS A 78 10.25 -9.54 1.01
CA LYS A 78 10.31 -10.61 -0.01
C LYS A 78 9.53 -11.86 0.41
N ALA A 79 9.58 -12.22 1.69
CA ALA A 79 8.75 -13.28 2.29
C ALA A 79 7.23 -13.01 2.21
N ALA A 80 6.84 -11.75 2.02
CA ALA A 80 5.46 -11.28 1.94
C ALA A 80 4.87 -11.25 0.53
N CYS A 81 5.58 -11.78 -0.48
CA CYS A 81 5.00 -11.99 -1.80
C CYS A 81 3.98 -13.12 -1.82
N ALA A 82 3.98 -14.05 -0.86
CA ALA A 82 2.87 -14.99 -0.72
C ALA A 82 1.62 -14.26 -0.20
N ASN A 83 0.46 -14.39 -0.85
CA ASN A 83 -0.76 -13.71 -0.40
C ASN A 83 -1.27 -14.20 0.96
N ALA A 84 -0.86 -15.38 1.40
CA ALA A 84 -1.15 -15.89 2.75
C ALA A 84 -0.20 -15.32 3.82
N PHE A 85 0.86 -14.61 3.43
CA PHE A 85 1.79 -14.01 4.39
C PHE A 85 1.09 -13.00 5.29
N ASN A 86 1.45 -13.03 6.58
CA ASN A 86 0.90 -12.16 7.62
C ASN A 86 -0.64 -12.11 7.63
N THR A 87 -1.28 -13.23 7.30
CA THR A 87 -2.73 -13.42 7.38
C THR A 87 -3.10 -14.13 8.67
N VAL A 88 -4.12 -13.61 9.37
CA VAL A 88 -4.67 -14.19 10.60
C VAL A 88 -6.15 -14.48 10.41
N PHE A 89 -6.63 -15.54 11.06
CA PHE A 89 -8.01 -15.99 10.96
C PHE A 89 -8.66 -16.04 12.34
N ILE A 90 -9.79 -15.37 12.49
CA ILE A 90 -10.67 -15.49 13.65
C ILE A 90 -11.75 -16.51 13.29
N VAL A 91 -11.67 -17.70 13.87
CA VAL A 91 -12.53 -18.84 13.49
C VAL A 91 -13.65 -19.01 14.50
N ASN A 92 -14.90 -19.07 14.01
CA ASN A 92 -16.10 -19.33 14.78
C ASN A 92 -16.23 -18.47 16.06
N ASN A 93 -15.85 -17.20 15.97
CA ASN A 93 -15.82 -16.29 17.12
C ASN A 93 -16.22 -14.86 16.70
N ALA A 94 -17.51 -14.65 16.49
CA ALA A 94 -18.06 -13.37 16.04
C ALA A 94 -17.85 -12.22 17.05
N GLU A 95 -17.75 -12.55 18.34
CA GLU A 95 -17.48 -11.56 19.39
C GLU A 95 -16.06 -11.01 19.31
N THR A 96 -15.06 -11.88 19.05
CA THR A 96 -13.67 -11.44 18.83
C THR A 96 -13.55 -10.59 17.58
N VAL A 97 -14.27 -10.94 16.50
CA VAL A 97 -14.35 -10.11 15.29
C VAL A 97 -14.91 -8.73 15.64
N ALA A 98 -16.07 -8.67 16.31
CA ALA A 98 -16.71 -7.42 16.68
C ALA A 98 -15.79 -6.56 17.57
N THR A 99 -15.09 -7.20 18.50
CA THR A 99 -14.14 -6.54 19.42
C THR A 99 -12.96 -5.96 18.66
N SER A 100 -12.35 -6.72 17.75
CA SER A 100 -11.21 -6.25 16.96
C SER A 100 -11.59 -5.08 16.04
N VAL A 101 -12.75 -5.17 15.37
CA VAL A 101 -13.26 -4.07 14.52
C VAL A 101 -13.52 -2.82 15.36
N LYS A 102 -14.15 -2.95 16.54
CA LYS A 102 -14.37 -1.82 17.46
C LYS A 102 -13.05 -1.21 17.94
N ALA A 103 -12.06 -2.03 18.28
CA ALA A 103 -10.74 -1.56 18.70
C ALA A 103 -10.04 -0.78 17.57
N ALA A 104 -10.15 -1.24 16.32
CA ALA A 104 -9.61 -0.55 15.16
C ALA A 104 -10.28 0.82 14.92
N TYR A 105 -11.61 0.91 14.99
CA TYR A 105 -12.32 2.19 14.89
C TYR A 105 -12.03 3.12 16.06
N GLN A 106 -11.94 2.58 17.29
CA GLN A 106 -11.61 3.35 18.48
C GLN A 106 -10.18 3.92 18.39
N ALA A 107 -9.21 3.15 17.91
CA ALA A 107 -7.84 3.65 17.71
C ALA A 107 -7.79 4.82 16.70
N ALA A 108 -8.57 4.74 15.62
CA ALA A 108 -8.71 5.86 14.68
C ALA A 108 -9.44 7.06 15.31
N LYS A 109 -10.47 6.81 16.10
CA LYS A 109 -11.19 7.85 16.85
C LYS A 109 -10.26 8.57 17.82
N ASP A 110 -9.40 7.84 18.54
CA ASP A 110 -8.45 8.43 19.48
C ASP A 110 -7.47 9.38 18.77
N LYS A 111 -7.05 9.06 17.54
CA LYS A 111 -6.25 9.96 16.69
C LYS A 111 -7.01 11.22 16.29
N ALA A 112 -8.29 11.10 15.95
CA ALA A 112 -9.15 12.24 15.67
C ALA A 112 -9.36 13.12 16.92
N VAL A 113 -9.62 12.52 18.09
CA VAL A 113 -9.79 13.24 19.37
C VAL A 113 -8.51 13.98 19.78
N ALA A 114 -7.35 13.34 19.65
CA ALA A 114 -6.05 13.97 19.92
C ALA A 114 -5.75 15.18 19.02
N SER A 115 -6.46 15.29 17.89
CA SER A 115 -6.36 16.39 16.93
C SER A 115 -7.34 17.54 17.23
N GLY A 116 -8.11 17.43 18.33
CA GLY A 116 -8.89 18.53 18.89
C GLY A 116 -10.22 18.82 18.20
N SER A 117 -10.74 20.03 18.41
CA SER A 117 -12.10 20.43 18.01
C SER A 117 -12.35 20.39 16.51
N ASN A 118 -11.31 20.54 15.69
CA ASN A 118 -11.41 20.43 14.23
C ASN A 118 -11.90 19.05 13.78
N CYS A 119 -11.69 18.02 14.60
CA CYS A 119 -12.05 16.64 14.33
C CYS A 119 -13.33 16.16 15.00
N ALA A 120 -14.15 17.04 15.58
CA ALA A 120 -15.35 16.63 16.32
C ALA A 120 -16.32 15.78 15.47
N ALA A 121 -16.63 16.22 14.25
CA ALA A 121 -17.53 15.47 13.35
C ALA A 121 -16.95 14.11 12.93
N VAL A 122 -15.64 14.05 12.67
CA VAL A 122 -14.93 12.81 12.30
C VAL A 122 -14.93 11.83 13.48
N SER A 123 -14.64 12.31 14.69
CA SER A 123 -14.72 11.52 15.92
C SER A 123 -16.12 10.96 16.14
N THR A 124 -17.17 11.76 15.93
CA THR A 124 -18.56 11.29 16.03
C THR A 124 -18.87 10.23 14.98
N ALA A 125 -18.44 10.41 13.72
CA ALA A 125 -18.65 9.42 12.67
C ALA A 125 -17.94 8.08 12.98
N LEU A 126 -16.71 8.13 13.50
CA LEU A 126 -15.97 6.94 13.93
C LEU A 126 -16.62 6.26 15.15
N GLN A 127 -17.22 7.03 16.06
CA GLN A 127 -18.03 6.47 17.15
C GLN A 127 -19.28 5.77 16.60
N THR A 128 -20.03 6.39 15.69
CA THR A 128 -21.19 5.76 15.05
C THR A 128 -20.81 4.46 14.33
N ALA A 129 -19.65 4.44 13.67
CA ALA A 129 -19.13 3.21 13.06
C ALA A 129 -18.81 2.14 14.12
N THR A 130 -18.22 2.53 15.25
CA THR A 130 -17.95 1.63 16.39
C THR A 130 -19.24 1.03 16.96
N ASP A 131 -20.27 1.86 17.14
CA ASP A 131 -21.57 1.46 17.69
C ASP A 131 -22.35 0.56 16.73
N ALA A 132 -22.13 0.72 15.43
CA ALA A 132 -22.76 -0.09 14.38
C ALA A 132 -22.23 -1.54 14.32
N VAL A 133 -21.11 -1.84 14.98
CA VAL A 133 -20.50 -3.18 14.97
C VAL A 133 -21.17 -4.07 16.02
N THR A 134 -21.77 -5.17 15.56
CA THR A 134 -22.37 -6.19 16.43
C THR A 134 -21.97 -7.59 15.98
N SER A 135 -21.89 -8.54 16.92
CA SER A 135 -21.67 -9.97 16.59
C SER A 135 -22.74 -10.49 15.63
N LEU A 136 -24.01 -10.08 15.80
CA LEU A 136 -25.10 -10.45 14.90
C LEU A 136 -24.82 -10.08 13.44
N ARG A 137 -24.29 -8.87 13.17
CA ARG A 137 -23.93 -8.45 11.80
C ARG A 137 -22.78 -9.26 11.23
N VAL A 138 -21.82 -9.65 12.07
CA VAL A 138 -20.73 -10.55 11.67
C VAL A 138 -21.30 -11.92 11.30
N GLU A 139 -22.12 -12.52 12.16
CA GLU A 139 -22.77 -13.81 11.93
C GLU A 139 -23.60 -13.81 10.65
N GLN A 140 -24.42 -12.78 10.42
CA GLN A 140 -25.21 -12.61 9.20
C GLN A 140 -24.33 -12.52 7.94
N THR A 141 -23.18 -11.86 8.04
CA THR A 141 -22.22 -11.78 6.93
C THR A 141 -21.61 -13.15 6.65
N LEU A 142 -21.16 -13.87 7.69
CA LEU A 142 -20.52 -15.18 7.52
C LEU A 142 -21.52 -16.25 7.04
N ALA A 143 -22.78 -16.18 7.47
CA ALA A 143 -23.84 -17.06 7.03
C ALA A 143 -24.20 -16.85 5.54
N SER A 144 -24.15 -15.61 5.05
CA SER A 144 -24.46 -15.30 3.64
C SER A 144 -23.27 -15.52 2.69
N ASN A 145 -22.05 -15.68 3.21
CA ASN A 145 -20.83 -15.79 2.41
C ASN A 145 -20.51 -17.23 1.93
N GLY A 146 -21.51 -18.10 1.81
CA GLY A 146 -21.36 -19.44 1.19
C GLY A 146 -20.34 -20.37 1.86
N GLY A 147 -20.06 -20.18 3.15
CA GLY A 147 -19.04 -20.95 3.87
C GLY A 147 -17.59 -20.53 3.59
N LEU A 148 -17.38 -19.33 3.05
CA LEU A 148 -16.07 -18.67 2.93
C LEU A 148 -15.84 -17.68 4.07
N CYS A 149 -14.57 -17.37 4.33
CA CYS A 149 -14.20 -16.33 5.28
C CYS A 149 -14.47 -14.93 4.70
N SER A 150 -14.63 -13.93 5.57
CA SER A 150 -14.75 -12.53 5.16
C SER A 150 -13.88 -11.59 6.00
N GLY A 151 -13.27 -10.60 5.36
CA GLY A 151 -12.57 -9.51 6.04
C GLY A 151 -13.47 -8.31 6.33
N GLN A 152 -14.69 -8.27 5.78
CA GLN A 152 -15.62 -7.14 5.90
C GLN A 152 -17.08 -7.57 5.74
N GLY A 153 -18.01 -6.73 6.16
CA GLY A 153 -19.43 -6.94 5.96
C GLY A 153 -20.22 -5.66 6.17
N THR A 154 -21.54 -5.79 6.21
CA THR A 154 -22.41 -4.63 6.44
C THR A 154 -22.17 -4.05 7.82
N GLY A 155 -21.60 -2.85 7.87
CA GLY A 155 -21.34 -2.11 9.11
C GLY A 155 -20.11 -2.58 9.90
N TRP A 156 -19.22 -3.39 9.31
CA TRP A 156 -17.96 -3.78 9.95
C TRP A 156 -16.87 -4.08 8.90
N ASN A 157 -15.60 -3.81 9.25
CA ASN A 157 -14.46 -4.14 8.41
C ASN A 157 -13.22 -4.38 9.30
N LEU A 158 -12.63 -5.58 9.22
CA LEU A 158 -11.43 -5.94 9.98
C LEU A 158 -10.17 -5.27 9.42
N ASN A 159 -10.14 -4.97 8.12
CA ASN A 159 -8.96 -4.45 7.43
C ASN A 159 -9.22 -3.02 6.95
N LEU A 160 -9.32 -2.09 7.91
CA LEU A 160 -9.67 -0.69 7.64
C LEU A 160 -8.64 0.07 6.81
N LEU A 161 -7.39 -0.38 6.78
CA LEU A 161 -6.31 0.28 6.05
C LEU A 161 -5.99 -0.50 4.78
N THR A 162 -6.21 0.12 3.63
CA THR A 162 -5.66 -0.35 2.35
C THR A 162 -4.48 0.54 1.96
N PHE A 163 -3.26 0.01 1.99
CA PHE A 163 -2.04 0.75 1.69
C PHE A 163 -0.99 -0.14 1.02
N GLY A 164 -0.32 0.36 -0.02
CA GLY A 164 0.72 -0.42 -0.72
C GLY A 164 0.22 -1.74 -1.32
N GLY A 165 -1.05 -1.78 -1.73
CA GLY A 165 -1.71 -2.97 -2.24
C GLY A 165 -2.06 -4.03 -1.18
N ASN A 166 -1.85 -3.75 0.11
CA ASN A 166 -2.27 -4.61 1.22
C ASN A 166 -3.48 -4.02 1.92
N SER A 167 -4.38 -4.88 2.38
CA SER A 167 -5.45 -4.51 3.32
C SER A 167 -5.11 -5.09 4.68
N VAL A 168 -4.90 -4.23 5.68
CA VAL A 168 -4.44 -4.63 7.01
C VAL A 168 -5.33 -4.09 8.12
N ASN A 169 -5.33 -4.81 9.23
CA ASN A 169 -6.00 -4.43 10.46
C ASN A 169 -5.16 -3.40 11.25
N VAL A 170 -5.83 -2.45 11.88
CA VAL A 170 -5.23 -1.37 12.70
C VAL A 170 -5.63 -1.46 14.17
N ASP A 171 -6.26 -2.56 14.58
CA ASP A 171 -6.46 -2.95 15.97
C ASP A 171 -5.11 -2.92 16.70
N PRO A 172 -4.97 -2.16 17.81
CA PRO A 172 -3.74 -2.11 18.59
C PRO A 172 -3.29 -3.48 19.16
N ASN A 173 -4.15 -4.49 19.18
CA ASN A 173 -3.77 -5.85 19.56
C ASN A 173 -2.66 -6.37 18.62
N SER A 174 -1.51 -6.70 19.20
CA SER A 174 -0.35 -7.25 18.48
C SER A 174 -0.63 -8.54 17.69
N GLU A 175 -1.69 -9.26 18.03
CA GLU A 175 -2.14 -10.43 17.29
C GLU A 175 -2.61 -10.05 15.86
N TYR A 176 -3.23 -8.88 15.72
CA TYR A 176 -3.95 -8.44 14.51
C TYR A 176 -3.31 -7.23 13.82
N PHE A 177 -2.62 -6.35 14.56
CA PHE A 177 -2.06 -5.12 14.01
C PHE A 177 -1.15 -5.37 12.80
N GLY A 178 -1.40 -4.67 11.70
CA GLY A 178 -0.61 -4.75 10.47
C GLY A 178 -0.76 -6.07 9.70
N LYS A 179 -1.70 -6.93 10.11
CA LYS A 179 -2.00 -8.22 9.47
C LYS A 179 -3.28 -8.14 8.67
N THR A 180 -3.39 -8.97 7.65
CA THR A 180 -4.68 -9.20 6.98
C THR A 180 -5.50 -10.14 7.86
N VAL A 181 -6.66 -9.72 8.35
CA VAL A 181 -7.49 -10.54 9.25
C VAL A 181 -8.78 -10.96 8.55
N PHE A 182 -9.09 -12.25 8.60
CA PHE A 182 -10.34 -12.81 8.11
C PHE A 182 -11.15 -13.44 9.22
N ALA A 183 -12.45 -13.21 9.22
CA ALA A 183 -13.42 -13.93 10.04
C ALA A 183 -13.92 -15.17 9.28
N CYS A 184 -13.87 -16.35 9.89
CA CYS A 184 -14.28 -17.61 9.26
C CYS A 184 -15.39 -18.29 10.08
N PRO A 185 -16.45 -18.82 9.44
CA PRO A 185 -17.48 -19.57 10.16
C PRO A 185 -16.99 -20.92 10.71
N SER A 186 -15.90 -21.48 10.16
CA SER A 186 -15.33 -22.77 10.57
C SER A 186 -13.88 -22.92 10.14
N GLU A 187 -13.17 -23.93 10.67
CA GLU A 187 -11.82 -24.30 10.20
C GLU A 187 -11.83 -24.72 8.73
N GLN A 188 -12.87 -25.41 8.27
CA GLN A 188 -13.01 -25.77 6.86
C GLN A 188 -13.11 -24.53 5.96
N ALA A 189 -13.79 -23.47 6.40
CA ALA A 189 -13.84 -22.21 5.65
C ALA A 189 -12.46 -21.55 5.56
N LYS A 190 -11.67 -21.63 6.63
CA LYS A 190 -10.28 -21.14 6.66
C LYS A 190 -9.38 -21.91 5.71
N GLU A 191 -9.46 -23.24 5.66
CA GLU A 191 -8.69 -24.05 4.71
C GLU A 191 -9.03 -23.71 3.25
N LYS A 192 -10.33 -23.53 2.95
CA LYS A 192 -10.78 -23.06 1.63
C LYS A 192 -10.23 -21.67 1.30
N GLN A 193 -10.24 -20.75 2.27
CA GLN A 193 -9.72 -19.40 2.08
C GLN A 193 -8.21 -19.39 1.83
N LEU A 194 -7.43 -20.18 2.57
CA LEU A 194 -5.99 -20.33 2.36
C LEU A 194 -5.69 -20.87 0.95
N THR A 195 -6.46 -21.87 0.51
CA THR A 195 -6.36 -22.41 -0.85
C THR A 195 -6.67 -21.33 -1.89
N LEU A 196 -7.74 -20.54 -1.68
CA LEU A 196 -8.14 -19.46 -2.57
C LEU A 196 -7.07 -18.35 -2.68
N LEU A 197 -6.48 -17.94 -1.56
CA LEU A 197 -5.41 -16.92 -1.54
C LEU A 197 -4.19 -17.33 -2.37
N ASN A 198 -3.91 -18.64 -2.44
CA ASN A 198 -2.80 -19.18 -3.23
C ASN A 198 -3.14 -19.35 -4.73
N ILE A 199 -4.42 -19.31 -5.12
CA ILE A 199 -4.88 -19.55 -6.50
C ILE A 199 -5.29 -18.26 -7.24
N LEU A 200 -5.96 -17.32 -6.57
CA LEU A 200 -6.59 -16.17 -7.26
C LEU A 200 -5.61 -15.09 -7.73
N ASN A 201 -4.48 -14.93 -7.07
CA ASN A 201 -3.52 -13.87 -7.35
C ASN A 201 -2.13 -14.50 -7.37
N PHE A 202 -1.53 -14.67 -8.54
CA PHE A 202 -0.12 -15.09 -8.58
C PHE A 202 0.74 -13.91 -8.20
N SER A 203 1.43 -14.01 -7.06
CA SER A 203 2.40 -13.03 -6.66
C SER A 203 3.78 -13.66 -6.60
N THR A 204 4.72 -13.08 -7.33
CA THR A 204 6.10 -13.56 -7.44
C THR A 204 7.07 -12.46 -7.06
N ILE A 205 8.27 -12.87 -6.64
CA ILE A 205 9.37 -11.98 -6.36
C ILE A 205 9.86 -11.41 -7.69
N ALA A 206 9.93 -10.09 -7.80
CA ALA A 206 10.61 -9.42 -8.89
C ALA A 206 12.00 -8.96 -8.46
N GLY A 207 12.97 -8.98 -9.39
CA GLY A 207 14.31 -8.45 -9.14
C GLY A 207 14.27 -6.94 -8.91
N SER A 208 13.62 -6.19 -9.81
CA SER A 208 13.43 -4.75 -9.68
C SER A 208 12.16 -4.31 -10.41
N VAL A 209 11.09 -4.02 -9.66
CA VAL A 209 9.82 -3.51 -10.24
C VAL A 209 10.04 -2.18 -10.97
N ALA A 210 10.95 -1.33 -10.50
CA ALA A 210 11.29 -0.08 -11.17
C ALA A 210 11.92 -0.30 -12.56
N THR A 211 12.75 -1.35 -12.70
CA THR A 211 13.37 -1.73 -13.96
C THR A 211 12.37 -2.43 -14.87
N ASP A 212 11.63 -3.39 -14.32
CA ASP A 212 10.69 -4.23 -15.06
C ASP A 212 9.46 -3.45 -15.54
N MET A 213 9.10 -2.36 -14.87
CA MET A 213 7.95 -1.50 -15.19
C MET A 213 8.38 -0.08 -15.55
N ALA A 214 9.56 0.08 -16.16
CA ALA A 214 10.19 1.38 -16.44
C ALA A 214 9.31 2.33 -17.27
N THR A 215 8.55 1.84 -18.26
CA THR A 215 7.61 2.67 -19.03
C THR A 215 6.55 3.31 -18.13
N ASN A 216 5.95 2.52 -17.22
CA ASN A 216 4.94 3.05 -16.31
C ASN A 216 5.56 3.95 -15.25
N LEU A 217 6.79 3.66 -14.79
CA LEU A 217 7.52 4.57 -13.90
C LEU A 217 7.75 5.92 -14.56
N ALA A 218 8.27 5.95 -15.79
CA ALA A 218 8.48 7.17 -16.55
C ALA A 218 7.18 7.94 -16.78
N PHE A 219 6.10 7.24 -17.11
CA PHE A 219 4.76 7.84 -17.22
C PHE A 219 4.30 8.51 -15.91
N ARG A 220 4.48 7.83 -14.77
CA ARG A 220 4.11 8.39 -13.46
C ARG A 220 4.98 9.57 -13.03
N GLN A 221 6.28 9.52 -13.28
CA GLN A 221 7.21 10.64 -13.05
C GLN A 221 6.79 11.86 -13.87
N LYS A 222 6.48 11.68 -15.16
CA LYS A 222 5.94 12.75 -16.02
C LYS A 222 4.63 13.30 -15.48
N SER A 223 3.70 12.42 -15.10
CA SER A 223 2.40 12.80 -14.56
C SER A 223 2.51 13.61 -13.27
N ALA A 224 3.45 13.26 -12.39
CA ALA A 224 3.74 13.99 -11.16
C ALA A 224 4.37 15.38 -11.42
N ALA A 225 5.05 15.55 -12.57
CA ALA A 225 5.69 16.81 -12.97
C ALA A 225 4.74 17.77 -13.72
N VAL A 226 3.51 17.36 -14.05
CA VAL A 226 2.57 18.20 -14.81
C VAL A 226 2.17 19.43 -14.00
N THR A 227 2.57 20.62 -14.47
CA THR A 227 2.27 21.91 -13.81
C THR A 227 0.77 22.13 -13.60
N ALA A 228 -0.07 21.69 -14.55
CA ALA A 228 -1.53 21.80 -14.47
C ALA A 228 -2.14 20.94 -13.34
N SER A 229 -1.51 19.81 -13.00
CA SER A 229 -1.94 18.97 -11.87
C SER A 229 -1.61 19.59 -10.52
N ASN A 230 -0.67 20.53 -10.52
CA ASN A 230 -0.45 21.49 -9.45
C ASN A 230 -0.18 20.86 -8.08
N PHE A 231 0.52 19.71 -8.05
CA PHE A 231 0.92 18.96 -6.84
C PHE A 231 2.00 19.66 -5.99
N LYS A 232 2.57 20.75 -6.50
CA LYS A 232 3.64 21.58 -5.90
C LYS A 232 4.95 20.86 -5.58
N TRP A 233 5.13 19.60 -5.97
CA TRP A 233 6.44 18.99 -6.02
C TRP A 233 7.35 19.75 -6.98
N THR A 234 8.65 19.74 -6.71
CA THR A 234 9.63 20.28 -7.65
C THR A 234 9.77 19.34 -8.85
N ALA A 235 10.13 19.88 -10.01
CA ALA A 235 10.38 19.05 -11.20
C ALA A 235 11.49 18.01 -10.94
N ASP A 236 12.51 18.35 -10.13
CA ASP A 236 13.57 17.42 -9.72
C ASP A 236 13.02 16.27 -8.86
N ALA A 237 12.16 16.56 -7.88
CA ALA A 237 11.53 15.52 -7.06
C ALA A 237 10.62 14.59 -7.86
N ALA A 238 9.85 15.14 -8.80
CA ALA A 238 9.00 14.37 -9.70
C ALA A 238 9.82 13.47 -10.64
N ALA A 239 10.92 13.98 -11.20
CA ALA A 239 11.84 13.21 -12.04
C ALA A 239 12.54 12.07 -11.27
N LYS A 240 12.80 12.26 -9.97
CA LYS A 240 13.31 11.23 -9.06
C LYS A 240 12.22 10.34 -8.46
N GLY A 241 11.00 10.40 -8.99
CA GLY A 241 9.90 9.60 -8.48
C GLY A 241 10.22 8.11 -8.51
N ARG A 242 9.87 7.37 -7.45
CA ARG A 242 10.19 5.94 -7.30
C ARG A 242 9.11 5.20 -6.52
N LEU A 243 9.16 3.88 -6.56
CA LEU A 243 8.36 3.06 -5.67
C LEU A 243 8.80 3.29 -4.20
N ILE A 244 7.83 3.36 -3.30
CA ILE A 244 8.05 3.44 -1.85
C ILE A 244 8.89 2.24 -1.38
N ASN A 245 9.82 2.38 -0.43
CA ASN A 245 10.60 1.23 0.06
C ASN A 245 9.95 0.55 1.30
N VAL A 246 10.45 -0.63 1.71
CA VAL A 246 9.86 -1.39 2.83
C VAL A 246 9.93 -0.63 4.15
N THR A 247 10.98 0.15 4.39
CA THR A 247 11.10 0.97 5.61
C THR A 247 10.04 2.07 5.64
N GLU A 248 9.85 2.79 4.53
CA GLU A 248 8.81 3.81 4.39
C GLU A 248 7.41 3.21 4.51
N LEU A 249 7.18 2.06 3.86
CA LEU A 249 5.94 1.31 3.99
C LEU A 249 5.67 0.91 5.45
N THR A 250 6.69 0.44 6.16
CA THR A 250 6.58 0.06 7.57
C THR A 250 6.30 1.27 8.45
N THR A 251 6.96 2.41 8.21
CA THR A 251 6.70 3.66 8.93
C THR A 251 5.26 4.13 8.72
N ALA A 252 4.77 4.11 7.47
CA ALA A 252 3.38 4.44 7.19
C ALA A 252 2.41 3.45 7.85
N GLY A 253 2.73 2.14 7.83
CA GLY A 253 1.94 1.10 8.50
C GLY A 253 1.83 1.29 10.01
N LYS A 254 2.89 1.75 10.68
CA LYS A 254 2.85 2.11 12.11
C LYS A 254 1.89 3.26 12.41
N SER A 255 1.67 4.16 11.45
CA SER A 255 0.67 5.23 11.51
C SER A 255 -0.74 4.77 11.10
N GLY A 256 -1.01 3.46 11.05
CA GLY A 256 -2.24 2.91 10.46
C GLY A 256 -3.56 3.50 11.01
N ALA A 257 -3.69 3.62 12.34
CA ALA A 257 -4.88 4.24 12.94
C ALA A 257 -5.03 5.72 12.54
N ALA A 258 -3.92 6.45 12.42
CA ALA A 258 -3.92 7.84 11.98
C ALA A 258 -4.27 7.95 10.49
N LEU A 259 -3.80 7.02 9.64
CA LEU A 259 -4.17 6.96 8.24
C LEU A 259 -5.68 6.68 8.05
N VAL A 260 -6.26 5.81 8.87
CA VAL A 260 -7.72 5.58 8.87
C VAL A 260 -8.46 6.85 9.27
N ALA A 261 -8.07 7.51 10.37
CA ALA A 261 -8.68 8.75 10.82
C ALA A 261 -8.55 9.88 9.77
N PHE A 262 -7.35 10.01 9.18
CA PHE A 262 -7.04 10.94 8.10
C PHE A 262 -7.96 10.71 6.90
N ARG A 263 -8.11 9.46 6.45
CA ARG A 263 -8.98 9.13 5.32
C ARG A 263 -10.44 9.43 5.63
N SER A 264 -10.91 9.12 6.84
CA SER A 264 -12.27 9.50 7.28
C SER A 264 -12.48 11.02 7.25
N ALA A 265 -11.49 11.79 7.69
CA ALA A 265 -11.54 13.25 7.62
C ALA A 265 -11.53 13.77 6.17
N ALA A 266 -10.67 13.22 5.30
CA ALA A 266 -10.57 13.60 3.90
C ALA A 266 -11.88 13.31 3.13
N LEU A 267 -12.48 12.13 3.32
CA LEU A 267 -13.75 11.76 2.69
C LEU A 267 -14.92 12.62 3.19
N ALA A 268 -14.88 13.09 4.43
CA ALA A 268 -15.87 14.01 4.98
C ALA A 268 -15.65 15.48 4.57
N GLY A 269 -14.60 15.79 3.79
CA GLY A 269 -14.22 17.17 3.46
C GLY A 269 -13.70 17.97 4.66
N ALA A 270 -13.34 17.31 5.77
CA ALA A 270 -12.85 17.93 7.00
C ALA A 270 -11.33 18.15 6.93
N ALA A 271 -10.90 19.01 6.02
CA ALA A 271 -9.49 19.15 5.67
C ALA A 271 -8.61 19.70 6.82
N THR A 272 -9.13 20.57 7.69
CA THR A 272 -8.42 21.00 8.91
C THR A 272 -8.17 19.85 9.88
N CYS A 273 -9.15 18.96 10.06
CA CYS A 273 -8.98 17.75 10.86
C CYS A 273 -7.91 16.83 10.26
N ALA A 274 -7.96 16.57 8.94
CA ALA A 274 -6.98 15.74 8.27
C ALA A 274 -5.55 16.30 8.40
N LYS A 275 -5.40 17.63 8.29
CA LYS A 275 -4.13 18.34 8.53
C LYS A 275 -3.64 18.13 9.96
N ASP A 276 -4.50 18.33 10.94
CA ASP A 276 -4.13 18.22 12.35
C ASP A 276 -3.71 16.79 12.70
N ILE A 277 -4.45 15.77 12.22
CA ILE A 277 -4.09 14.35 12.37
C ILE A 277 -2.68 14.10 11.81
N LEU A 278 -2.41 14.55 10.59
CA LEU A 278 -1.10 14.35 9.97
C LEU A 278 0.01 15.05 10.76
N SER A 279 -0.24 16.26 11.27
CA SER A 279 0.75 17.05 12.02
C SER A 279 1.17 16.42 13.35
N LYS A 280 0.37 15.49 13.89
CA LYS A 280 0.64 14.77 15.14
C LYS A 280 1.42 13.46 14.94
N GLU A 281 1.61 13.03 13.70
CA GLU A 281 2.41 11.86 13.38
C GLU A 281 3.92 12.19 13.36
N SER A 282 4.76 11.15 13.35
CA SER A 282 6.22 11.32 13.27
C SER A 282 6.64 12.15 12.06
N GLU A 283 7.76 12.87 12.15
CA GLU A 283 8.30 13.63 11.03
C GLU A 283 8.52 12.76 9.79
N GLU A 284 8.97 11.52 9.98
CA GLU A 284 9.15 10.54 8.91
C GLU A 284 7.81 10.19 8.24
N ALA A 285 6.75 9.94 9.01
CA ALA A 285 5.42 9.66 8.47
C ALA A 285 4.86 10.89 7.71
N GLN A 286 5.06 12.09 8.24
CA GLN A 286 4.68 13.33 7.55
C GLN A 286 5.42 13.49 6.22
N ARG A 287 6.74 13.22 6.21
CA ARG A 287 7.57 13.24 4.98
C ARG A 287 7.10 12.26 3.93
N ILE A 288 6.74 11.04 4.34
CA ILE A 288 6.19 10.04 3.43
C ILE A 288 4.85 10.55 2.87
N ALA A 289 3.95 11.04 3.71
CA ALA A 289 2.63 11.51 3.29
C ALA A 289 2.69 12.62 2.24
N PHE A 290 3.53 13.65 2.42
CA PHE A 290 3.63 14.73 1.43
C PHE A 290 4.43 14.37 0.18
N SER A 291 5.15 13.25 0.20
CA SER A 291 5.89 12.74 -0.96
C SER A 291 5.07 11.70 -1.75
N LEU A 292 3.97 11.20 -1.19
CA LEU A 292 3.20 10.10 -1.77
C LEU A 292 2.26 10.57 -2.89
N HIS A 293 2.23 9.80 -3.98
CA HIS A 293 1.28 9.93 -5.08
C HIS A 293 0.28 8.76 -5.08
N ASP A 294 -0.72 8.84 -4.21
CA ASP A 294 -1.87 7.94 -4.09
C ASP A 294 -3.19 8.75 -4.08
N GLN A 295 -3.78 8.92 -5.27
CA GLN A 295 -5.03 9.67 -5.45
C GLN A 295 -6.22 9.03 -4.74
N GLY A 296 -6.25 7.69 -4.63
CA GLY A 296 -7.34 6.97 -3.96
C GLY A 296 -7.34 7.18 -2.45
N ALA A 297 -6.16 7.37 -1.86
CA ALA A 297 -5.98 7.72 -0.46
C ALA A 297 -5.97 9.24 -0.20
N GLY A 298 -6.05 10.08 -1.25
CA GLY A 298 -6.01 11.54 -1.13
C GLY A 298 -4.62 12.13 -0.89
N PHE A 299 -3.56 11.36 -1.12
CA PHE A 299 -2.18 11.84 -1.05
C PHE A 299 -1.67 12.14 -2.46
N ASN A 300 -1.48 13.41 -2.78
CA ASN A 300 -0.99 13.83 -4.09
C ASN A 300 -0.25 15.17 -4.00
N GLY A 301 0.61 15.32 -2.99
CA GLY A 301 1.29 16.59 -2.70
C GLY A 301 0.31 17.66 -2.21
N ALA A 302 0.62 18.93 -2.48
CA ALA A 302 -0.28 20.04 -2.20
C ALA A 302 -1.01 20.40 -3.50
N VAL A 303 -2.33 20.19 -3.59
CA VAL A 303 -3.10 20.52 -4.80
C VAL A 303 -3.86 21.82 -4.63
N THR A 304 -3.50 22.88 -5.37
CA THR A 304 -4.27 24.14 -5.31
C THR A 304 -5.61 24.06 -6.03
N GLY A 305 -6.69 24.48 -5.36
CA GLY A 305 -8.01 24.68 -6.00
C GLY A 305 -9.04 23.54 -5.84
N VAL A 306 -8.79 22.56 -4.96
CA VAL A 306 -9.78 21.54 -4.57
C VAL A 306 -9.82 21.44 -3.04
N VAL A 307 -10.85 20.81 -2.45
CA VAL A 307 -11.06 20.67 -0.99
C VAL A 307 -9.82 20.17 -0.20
N LEU A 308 -8.85 19.54 -0.89
CA LEU A 308 -7.60 18.99 -0.34
C LEU A 308 -6.43 19.99 -0.20
N ASP A 309 -6.56 21.23 -0.67
CA ASP A 309 -5.50 22.27 -0.68
C ASP A 309 -4.98 22.67 0.72
N SER A 310 -5.70 22.29 1.78
CA SER A 310 -5.39 22.71 3.15
C SER A 310 -4.68 21.64 4.00
N ILE A 311 -4.45 20.43 3.47
CA ILE A 311 -3.88 19.31 4.25
C ILE A 311 -2.36 19.31 4.20
N ILE A 312 -1.78 19.24 3.00
CA ILE A 312 -0.33 19.34 2.77
C ILE A 312 -0.03 20.74 2.26
N THR A 313 0.84 21.46 2.95
CA THR A 313 1.21 22.82 2.52
C THR A 313 2.14 22.78 1.31
N THR A 314 2.14 23.86 0.52
CA THR A 314 3.10 24.07 -0.58
C THR A 314 4.54 23.87 -0.13
N ALA A 315 4.92 24.39 1.04
CA ALA A 315 6.28 24.26 1.56
C ALA A 315 6.64 22.79 1.88
N GLN A 316 5.69 22.01 2.43
CA GLN A 316 5.88 20.58 2.66
C GLN A 316 6.05 19.82 1.35
N ALA A 317 5.17 20.05 0.37
CA ALA A 317 5.28 19.42 -0.95
C ALA A 317 6.60 19.77 -1.65
N GLN A 318 7.01 21.05 -1.64
CA GLN A 318 8.29 21.49 -2.22
C GLN A 318 9.52 20.94 -1.49
N SER A 319 9.38 20.53 -0.23
CA SER A 319 10.47 19.91 0.54
C SER A 319 10.68 18.43 0.20
N ALA A 320 9.78 17.80 -0.55
CA ALA A 320 9.98 16.45 -1.05
C ALA A 320 11.19 16.40 -1.99
N THR A 321 12.07 15.43 -1.77
CA THR A 321 13.23 15.18 -2.63
C THR A 321 12.96 14.16 -3.72
N GLU A 322 11.93 13.34 -3.53
CA GLU A 322 11.49 12.27 -4.41
C GLU A 322 9.97 12.14 -4.28
N VAL A 323 9.27 11.82 -5.36
CA VAL A 323 7.86 11.42 -5.31
C VAL A 323 7.75 9.90 -5.11
N LEU A 324 6.87 9.45 -4.21
CA LEU A 324 6.71 8.04 -3.85
C LEU A 324 5.45 7.47 -4.50
N PHE A 325 5.60 6.34 -5.20
CA PHE A 325 4.52 5.56 -5.76
C PHE A 325 4.27 4.30 -4.93
N THR A 326 3.01 3.90 -4.78
CA THR A 326 2.62 2.67 -4.06
C THR A 326 2.58 1.44 -4.96
N SER A 327 2.44 1.64 -6.27
CA SER A 327 2.42 0.59 -7.28
C SER A 327 2.96 1.07 -8.63
N LEU A 328 3.47 0.13 -9.42
CA LEU A 328 3.70 0.27 -10.85
C LEU A 328 2.97 -0.85 -11.59
N THR A 329 2.73 -0.66 -12.87
CA THR A 329 2.06 -1.68 -13.71
C THR A 329 2.74 -1.87 -15.04
N CYS A 330 2.63 -3.08 -15.59
CA CYS A 330 2.98 -3.38 -16.98
C CYS A 330 2.02 -4.45 -17.51
N LYS A 331 2.04 -4.70 -18.83
CA LYS A 331 1.17 -5.66 -19.51
C LYS A 331 1.96 -6.79 -20.15
N TYR A 332 1.26 -7.89 -20.36
CA TYR A 332 1.79 -9.19 -20.74
C TYR A 332 0.89 -9.86 -21.77
N GLY A 333 1.47 -10.65 -22.67
CA GLY A 333 0.71 -11.37 -23.69
C GLY A 333 0.59 -10.52 -24.95
N ASP A 334 -0.62 -10.46 -25.51
CA ASP A 334 -0.97 -9.79 -26.76
C ASP A 334 -1.16 -8.27 -26.57
N PHE A 335 -0.18 -7.65 -25.93
CA PHE A 335 -0.20 -6.22 -25.62
C PHE A 335 0.52 -5.44 -26.72
N ASP A 336 -0.25 -4.66 -27.49
CA ASP A 336 0.29 -3.68 -28.42
C ASP A 336 0.51 -2.34 -27.71
N GLU A 337 1.75 -2.08 -27.30
CA GLU A 337 2.15 -0.81 -26.67
C GLU A 337 1.95 0.40 -27.61
N GLU A 338 1.86 0.17 -28.92
CA GLU A 338 1.68 1.22 -29.91
C GLU A 338 0.21 1.61 -30.16
N ASN A 339 -0.74 0.81 -29.67
CA ASN A 339 -2.16 1.10 -29.75
C ASN A 339 -2.50 2.44 -29.04
N THR A 340 -3.33 3.27 -29.67
CA THR A 340 -3.75 4.58 -29.17
C THR A 340 -4.34 4.53 -27.75
N GLY A 341 -5.04 3.45 -27.39
CA GLY A 341 -5.58 3.27 -26.03
C GLY A 341 -4.52 3.14 -24.93
N ASN A 342 -3.28 2.78 -25.29
CA ASN A 342 -2.13 2.62 -24.39
C ASN A 342 -1.22 3.86 -24.35
N LYS A 343 -1.64 4.92 -25.03
CA LYS A 343 -0.97 6.21 -25.08
C LYS A 343 -1.91 7.29 -24.57
N THR A 344 -1.33 8.32 -23.96
CA THR A 344 -2.11 9.46 -23.49
C THR A 344 -1.29 10.74 -23.60
N THR A 345 -1.95 11.87 -23.38
CA THR A 345 -1.28 13.17 -23.31
C THR A 345 -0.94 13.46 -21.86
N VAL A 346 0.33 13.80 -21.58
CA VAL A 346 0.79 14.19 -20.24
C VAL A 346 1.34 15.60 -20.31
N GLY A 347 0.61 16.55 -19.73
CA GLY A 347 0.90 17.97 -19.89
C GLY A 347 0.80 18.38 -21.36
N THR A 348 1.92 18.79 -21.95
CA THR A 348 2.02 19.16 -23.38
C THR A 348 2.55 18.05 -24.27
N GLU A 349 3.04 16.95 -23.71
CA GLU A 349 3.58 15.82 -24.47
C GLU A 349 2.45 14.88 -24.89
N THR A 350 2.30 14.66 -26.19
CA THR A 350 1.32 13.72 -26.75
C THR A 350 1.93 12.32 -26.94
N ASN A 351 1.08 11.31 -27.06
CA ASN A 351 1.48 9.92 -27.33
C ASN A 351 2.41 9.30 -26.26
N VAL A 352 2.32 9.75 -25.01
CA VAL A 352 3.07 9.19 -23.89
C VAL A 352 2.49 7.82 -23.56
N LYS A 353 3.31 6.78 -23.64
CA LYS A 353 2.95 5.41 -23.25
C LYS A 353 2.58 5.37 -21.76
N ASN A 354 1.36 4.99 -21.44
CA ASN A 354 0.87 4.95 -20.04
C ASN A 354 1.22 3.63 -19.33
N THR A 355 1.40 2.57 -20.10
CA THR A 355 1.68 1.22 -19.64
C THR A 355 2.66 0.59 -20.61
N GLY A 356 3.69 -0.10 -20.08
CA GLY A 356 4.67 -0.79 -20.91
C GLY A 356 4.49 -2.30 -20.92
N THR A 357 5.30 -2.95 -21.74
CA THR A 357 5.44 -4.41 -21.78
C THR A 357 6.34 -4.87 -20.63
N CYS A 358 5.89 -5.85 -19.87
CA CYS A 358 6.69 -6.46 -18.82
C CYS A 358 7.83 -7.34 -19.38
N PRO A 359 8.88 -7.68 -18.59
CA PRO A 359 9.94 -8.60 -19.02
C PRO A 359 9.37 -9.97 -19.39
N ALA A 360 9.97 -10.75 -20.29
CA ALA A 360 9.36 -12.02 -20.76
C ALA A 360 9.11 -13.09 -19.66
N THR A 361 9.67 -12.96 -18.46
CA THR A 361 9.80 -14.03 -17.45
C THR A 361 9.33 -13.63 -16.04
N TYR A 362 8.09 -13.18 -15.85
CA TYR A 362 7.45 -13.53 -14.57
C TYR A 362 6.95 -14.97 -14.70
N PRO A 363 7.28 -15.87 -13.75
CA PRO A 363 6.79 -17.24 -13.78
C PRO A 363 5.28 -17.25 -13.99
N ARG A 364 4.87 -17.69 -15.18
CA ARG A 364 3.49 -18.08 -15.46
C ARG A 364 3.43 -19.57 -15.21
N TYR A 365 2.32 -20.01 -14.62
CA TYR A 365 1.94 -21.41 -14.76
C TYR A 365 1.63 -21.67 -16.23
#